data_AF-A0A2S1R1I5-F1
#
_entry.id   AF-A0A2S1R1I5-F1
#
_cell.length_a   1.000
_cell.length_b   1.000
_cell.length_c   1.000
_cell.angle_alpha   90.00
_cell.angle_beta   90.00
_cell.angle_gamma   90.00
#
_symmetry.space_group_name_H-M   'P 1'
#
loop_
_entity.id
_entity.type
_entity.pdbx_description
1 polymer ?
#
loop_
_entity_poly.entity_id
_entity_poly.type
_entity_poly.pdbx_seq_one_letter_code
_entity_poly.pdbx_strand_id
1 'polypeptide(L)'
;MQAIESYVLTAGKPEDRVLFQARLLLEPELREKTYWQQETYAVANEYGRLRLKEDIEQIANEIAMSKKYASFRQKILGIFSK
;
A
#
# COMPACT_ATOMS: atom_id res chain seq x y z
N MET A 1 10.72 2.49 -19.68
CA MET A 1 9.70 2.62 -18.62
C MET A 1 9.28 1.26 -18.08
N GLN A 2 8.86 0.30 -18.90
CA GLN A 2 8.46 -1.05 -18.45
C GLN A 2 9.48 -1.76 -17.53
N ALA A 3 10.78 -1.71 -17.81
CA ALA A 3 11.78 -2.34 -16.93
C ALA A 3 11.87 -1.68 -15.54
N ILE A 4 11.66 -0.36 -15.45
CA ILE A 4 11.61 0.36 -14.16
C ILE A 4 10.35 -0.07 -13.41
N GLU A 5 9.19 -0.12 -14.07
CA GLU A 5 7.93 -0.57 -13.47
C GLU A 5 8.02 -2.01 -12.96
N SER A 6 8.52 -2.94 -13.78
CA SER A 6 8.70 -4.34 -13.37
C SER A 6 9.64 -4.47 -12.17
N TYR A 7 10.67 -3.63 -12.09
CA TYR A 7 11.60 -3.60 -10.94
C TYR A 7 10.94 -3.04 -9.68
N VAL A 8 10.23 -1.90 -9.77
CA VAL A 8 9.56 -1.24 -8.64
C VAL A 8 8.40 -2.09 -8.11
N LEU A 9 7.60 -2.66 -8.99
CA LEU A 9 6.45 -3.51 -8.63
C LEU A 9 6.85 -4.94 -8.28
N THR A 10 8.15 -5.28 -8.33
CA THR A 10 8.65 -6.64 -8.06
C THR A 10 7.97 -7.71 -8.92
N ALA A 11 7.56 -7.34 -10.13
CA ALA A 11 6.75 -8.17 -11.03
C ALA A 11 7.57 -8.97 -12.05
N GLY A 12 8.92 -8.87 -11.99
CA GLY A 12 9.85 -9.54 -12.91
C GLY A 12 10.46 -10.82 -12.35
N LYS A 13 11.15 -11.57 -13.22
CA LYS A 13 11.92 -12.75 -12.79
C LYS A 13 13.12 -12.33 -11.91
N PRO A 14 13.59 -13.19 -10.99
CA PRO A 14 14.75 -12.88 -10.16
C PRO A 14 16.00 -12.50 -10.96
N GLU A 15 16.23 -13.14 -12.11
CA GLU A 15 17.38 -12.89 -12.98
C GLU A 15 17.33 -11.48 -13.61
N ASP A 16 16.14 -11.08 -14.07
CA ASP A 16 15.90 -9.74 -14.63
C ASP A 16 16.13 -8.66 -13.58
N ARG A 17 15.79 -8.95 -12.32
CA ARG A 17 16.02 -8.05 -11.17
C ARG A 17 17.51 -7.85 -10.92
N VAL A 18 18.29 -8.92 -10.94
CA VAL A 18 19.76 -8.85 -10.75
C VAL A 18 20.41 -8.07 -11.90
N LEU A 19 20.01 -8.33 -13.15
CA LEU A 19 20.50 -7.58 -14.31
C LEU A 19 20.16 -6.09 -14.18
N PHE A 20 18.94 -5.76 -13.76
CA PHE A 20 18.52 -4.38 -13.56
C PHE A 20 19.33 -3.69 -12.45
N GLN A 21 19.62 -4.38 -11.34
CA GLN A 21 20.46 -3.86 -10.27
C GLN A 21 21.88 -3.54 -10.74
N ALA A 22 22.49 -4.42 -11.54
CA ALA A 22 23.79 -4.16 -12.14
C ALA A 22 23.75 -2.89 -13.02
N ARG A 23 22.68 -2.69 -13.79
CA ARG A 23 22.50 -1.48 -14.61
C ARG A 23 22.35 -0.21 -13.78
N LEU A 24 21.65 -0.25 -12.65
CA LEU A 24 21.55 0.90 -11.72
C LEU A 24 22.91 1.34 -11.17
N LEU A 25 23.88 0.43 -11.05
CA LEU A 25 25.24 0.75 -10.63
C LEU A 25 26.03 1.46 -11.73
N LEU A 26 25.81 1.07 -12.99
CA LEU A 26 26.56 1.54 -14.16
C LEU A 26 25.96 2.76 -14.84
N GLU A 27 24.65 2.98 -14.70
CA GLU A 27 23.88 4.01 -15.42
C GLU A 27 23.26 5.02 -14.43
N PRO A 28 23.92 6.17 -14.14
CA PRO A 28 23.44 7.17 -13.17
C PRO A 28 22.05 7.74 -13.50
N GLU A 29 21.77 8.00 -14.77
CA GLU A 29 20.45 8.49 -15.19
C GLU A 29 19.33 7.46 -14.96
N LEU A 30 19.64 6.17 -15.13
CA LEU A 30 18.68 5.09 -14.86
C LEU A 30 18.38 5.02 -13.36
N ARG A 31 19.40 5.22 -12.53
CA ARG A 31 19.26 5.28 -11.08
C ARG A 31 18.36 6.43 -10.65
N GLU A 32 18.59 7.63 -11.18
CA GLU A 32 17.79 8.80 -10.86
C GLU A 32 16.31 8.61 -11.28
N LYS A 33 16.07 8.12 -12.50
CA LYS A 33 14.71 7.82 -12.96
C LYS A 33 14.01 6.77 -12.10
N THR A 34 14.74 5.73 -11.69
CA THR A 34 14.21 4.67 -10.83
C THR A 34 13.88 5.19 -9.44
N TYR A 35 14.74 6.04 -8.87
CA TYR A 35 14.51 6.68 -7.58
C TYR A 35 13.21 7.51 -7.58
N TRP A 36 13.04 8.42 -8.54
CA TRP A 36 11.82 9.23 -8.62
C TRP A 36 10.55 8.40 -8.84
N GLN A 37 10.65 7.29 -9.56
CA GLN A 37 9.54 6.35 -9.69
C GLN A 37 9.18 5.70 -8.36
N GLN A 38 10.18 5.26 -7.59
CA GLN A 38 9.97 4.66 -6.26
C GLN A 38 9.32 5.65 -5.29
N GLU A 39 9.82 6.88 -5.22
CA GLU A 39 9.24 7.94 -4.38
C GLU A 39 7.79 8.25 -4.78
N THR A 40 7.51 8.33 -6.08
CA THR A 40 6.14 8.57 -6.58
C THR A 40 5.19 7.46 -6.12
N TYR A 41 5.59 6.19 -6.24
CA TYR A 41 4.79 5.06 -5.76
C TYR A 41 4.65 5.07 -4.23
N ALA A 42 5.69 5.43 -3.49
CA ALA A 42 5.64 5.51 -2.03
C ALA A 42 4.61 6.54 -1.56
N VAL A 43 4.62 7.74 -2.16
CA VAL A 43 3.64 8.80 -1.85
C VAL A 43 2.22 8.37 -2.22
N ALA A 44 2.03 7.81 -3.41
CA ALA A 44 0.72 7.34 -3.86
C ALA A 44 0.15 6.23 -2.95
N ASN A 45 0.99 5.27 -2.56
CA ASN A 45 0.60 4.19 -1.65
C ASN A 45 0.27 4.71 -0.25
N GLU A 46 1.07 5.63 0.29
CA GLU A 46 0.81 6.17 1.63
C GLU A 46 -0.48 6.98 1.64
N TYR A 47 -0.72 7.81 0.62
CA TYR A 47 -1.99 8.52 0.47
C TYR A 47 -3.18 7.56 0.37
N GLY A 48 -3.06 6.52 -0.47
CA GLY A 48 -4.10 5.48 -0.59
C GLY A 48 -4.37 4.76 0.74
N ARG A 49 -3.31 4.47 1.51
CA ARG A 49 -3.41 3.83 2.83
C ARG A 49 -4.10 4.74 3.85
N LEU A 50 -3.77 6.03 3.87
CA LEU A 50 -4.42 7.02 4.72
C LEU A 50 -5.91 7.12 4.37
N ARG A 51 -6.24 7.20 3.08
CA ARG A 51 -7.63 7.28 2.65
C ARG A 51 -8.44 6.04 3.02
N LEU A 52 -7.89 4.86 2.77
CA LEU A 52 -8.53 3.60 3.14
C LEU A 52 -8.76 3.51 4.66
N LYS A 53 -7.79 4.01 5.45
CA LYS A 53 -7.93 4.07 6.91
C LYS A 53 -9.07 5.01 7.32
N GLU A 54 -9.16 6.20 6.73
CA GLU A 54 -10.26 7.15 6.98
C GLU A 54 -11.63 6.51 6.67
N ASP A 55 -11.75 5.82 5.53
CA ASP A 55 -13.00 5.17 5.12
C ASP A 55 -13.38 4.05 6.11
N ILE A 56 -12.42 3.25 6.57
CA ILE A 56 -12.63 2.21 7.59
C ILE A 56 -13.07 2.84 8.92
N GLU A 57 -12.41 3.91 9.36
CA GLU A 57 -12.73 4.61 10.61
C GLU A 57 -14.13 5.22 10.55
N GLN A 58 -14.53 5.79 9.41
CA GLN A 58 -15.87 6.31 9.21
C GLN A 58 -16.92 5.21 9.35
N ILE A 59 -16.75 4.08 8.64
CA ILE A 59 -17.68 2.95 8.71
C ILE A 59 -17.75 2.38 10.13
N ALA A 60 -16.59 2.24 10.79
CA ALA A 60 -16.52 1.78 12.17
C ALA A 60 -17.30 2.70 13.12
N ASN A 61 -17.16 4.02 12.96
CA ASN A 61 -17.90 5.01 13.72
C ASN A 61 -19.41 4.94 13.47
N GLU A 62 -19.84 4.78 12.22
CA GLU A 62 -21.26 4.60 11.88
C GLU A 62 -21.86 3.36 12.55
N ILE A 63 -21.12 2.24 12.55
CA ILE A 63 -21.51 1.00 13.23
C ILE A 63 -21.57 1.20 14.75
N ALA A 64 -20.59 1.90 15.31
CA ALA A 64 -20.48 2.15 16.74
C ALA A 64 -21.56 3.11 17.27
N MET A 65 -22.01 4.09 16.48
CA MET A 65 -22.95 5.11 16.95
C MET A 65 -24.40 4.83 16.54
N SER A 66 -24.64 4.23 15.38
CA SER A 66 -26.00 4.05 14.88
C SER A 66 -26.80 3.03 15.67
N LYS A 67 -28.05 3.37 16.00
CA LYS A 67 -29.02 2.45 16.60
C LYS A 67 -29.33 1.25 15.69
N LYS A 68 -29.17 1.42 14.36
CA LYS A 68 -29.41 0.37 13.35
C LYS A 68 -28.51 -0.85 13.56
N TYR A 69 -27.29 -0.66 14.08
CA TYR A 69 -26.29 -1.72 14.23
C TYR A 69 -26.10 -2.18 15.68
N ALA A 70 -27.06 -1.92 16.57
CA ALA A 70 -26.96 -2.22 18.00
C ALA A 70 -26.74 -3.72 18.30
N SER A 71 -27.45 -4.61 17.60
CA SER A 71 -27.31 -6.07 17.79
C SER A 71 -25.95 -6.60 17.34
N PHE A 72 -25.40 -6.04 16.26
CA PHE A 72 -24.04 -6.35 15.81
C PHE A 72 -22.99 -5.90 16.82
N ARG A 73 -23.12 -4.66 17.33
CA ARG A 73 -22.24 -4.11 18.36
C ARG A 73 -22.22 -4.96 19.63
N GLN A 74 -23.38 -5.41 20.10
CA GLN A 74 -23.48 -6.31 21.26
C GLN A 74 -22.79 -7.65 21.02
N LYS A 75 -22.91 -8.24 19.83
CA LYS A 75 -22.20 -9.48 19.47
C LYS A 75 -20.69 -9.29 19.49
N ILE A 76 -20.18 -8.21 18.91
CA ILE A 76 -18.75 -7.88 18.88
C ILE A 76 -18.22 -7.69 20.32
N LEU A 77 -18.88 -6.86 21.12
CA LEU A 77 -18.48 -6.64 22.53
C LEU A 77 -18.51 -7.95 23.33
N GLY A 78 -19.46 -8.83 23.04
CA GLY A 78 -19.57 -10.17 23.63
C GLY A 78 -18.36 -11.09 23.36
N ILE A 79 -17.61 -10.87 22.27
CA ILE A 79 -16.39 -11.64 21.95
C ILE A 79 -15.26 -11.27 22.92
N PHE A 80 -15.21 -10.00 23.36
CA PHE A 80 -14.16 -9.46 24.22
C PHE A 80 -14.52 -9.47 25.71
N SER A 81 -15.72 -9.91 26.09
CA SER A 81 -16.20 -9.92 27.47
C SER A 81 -15.99 -11.25 28.21
N LYS A 82 -14.92 -11.99 27.87
CA LYS A 82 -14.43 -13.15 28.63
C LYS A 82 -13.01 -12.93 29.09
#